data_AF-A0A1H7TBJ3-F1
#
_entry.id   AF-A0A1H7TBJ3-F1
#
_cell.length_a   1.000
_cell.length_b   1.000
_cell.length_c   1.000
_cell.angle_alpha   90.00
_cell.angle_beta   90.00
_cell.angle_gamma   90.00
#
_symmetry.space_group_name_H-M   'P 1'
#
loop_
_entity.id
_entity.type
_entity.pdbx_description
1 polymer ?
#
loop_
_entity_poly.entity_id
_entity_poly.type
_entity_poly.pdbx_seq_one_letter_code
_entity_poly.pdbx_strand_id
1 'polypeptide(L)'
;MDFIRNQLEELGMSEPAIGYLANVIMIGFIALISVFANVIAKQVVLKTVHRIVSNNRFKWGHIVVRKKLFQKLSHLVPAIIIYYSAYIFPPYQALIEKAAMTYMIVIMITVLNVLLNVFDDIYRTYEVSKIRPIKSYIQVAKIVLFIIEHGKGYEF
;
A
#
# COMPACT_ATOMS: atom_id res chain seq x y z
N MET A 1 15.24 -6.31 19.17
CA MET A 1 14.94 -5.44 20.32
C MET A 1 16.00 -5.63 21.40
N ASP A 2 16.29 -6.87 21.78
CA ASP A 2 17.23 -7.21 22.86
C ASP A 2 18.64 -6.67 22.65
N PHE A 3 19.17 -6.73 21.42
CA PHE A 3 20.47 -6.13 21.10
C PHE A 3 20.55 -4.64 21.45
N ILE A 4 19.51 -3.85 21.14
CA ILE A 4 19.47 -2.41 21.44
C ILE A 4 19.38 -2.22 22.96
N ARG A 5 18.57 -3.03 23.65
CA ARG A 5 18.43 -2.95 25.11
C ARG A 5 19.75 -3.23 25.82
N ASN A 6 20.45 -4.30 25.44
CA ASN A 6 21.74 -4.69 26.01
C ASN A 6 22.80 -3.59 25.81
N GLN A 7 22.84 -2.97 24.62
CA GLN A 7 23.75 -1.85 24.35
C GLN A 7 23.43 -0.61 25.22
N LEU A 8 22.15 -0.31 25.46
CA LEU A 8 21.76 0.81 26.34
C LEU A 8 22.02 0.50 27.82
N GLU A 9 21.93 -0.76 28.22
CA GLU A 9 22.28 -1.25 29.55
C GLU A 9 23.79 -1.15 29.81
N GLU A 10 24.63 -1.55 28.84
CA GLU A 10 26.09 -1.39 28.88
C GLU A 10 26.52 0.09 29.02
N LEU A 11 25.70 1.01 28.53
CA LEU A 11 25.90 2.46 28.67
C LEU A 11 25.48 3.01 30.05
N GLY A 12 24.99 2.15 30.97
CA GLY A 12 24.60 2.52 32.33
C GLY A 12 23.26 3.25 32.43
N MET A 13 22.37 3.08 31.45
CA MET A 13 21.06 3.72 31.46
C MET A 13 20.10 3.06 32.46
N SER A 14 19.16 3.83 33.01
CA SER A 14 18.12 3.29 33.89
C SER A 14 17.08 2.47 33.10
N GLU A 15 16.52 1.44 33.74
CA GLU A 15 15.50 0.55 33.15
C GLU A 15 14.34 1.26 32.41
N PRO A 16 13.72 2.33 32.97
CA PRO A 16 12.69 3.06 32.25
C PRO A 16 13.21 3.72 30.97
N ALA A 17 14.42 4.29 31.01
CA ALA A 17 15.02 4.96 29.87
C ALA A 17 15.36 3.99 28.74
N ILE A 18 15.86 2.78 29.08
CA ILE A 18 16.14 1.71 28.10
C ILE A 18 14.87 1.36 27.32
N GLY A 19 13.74 1.17 28.02
CA GLY A 19 12.46 0.84 27.38
C GLY A 19 12.01 1.90 26.37
N TYR A 20 12.01 3.18 26.77
CA TYR A 20 11.59 4.27 25.88
C TYR A 20 12.53 4.46 24.70
N LEU A 21 13.86 4.49 24.93
CA LEU A 21 14.84 4.71 23.88
C LEU A 21 14.88 3.56 22.88
N ALA A 22 14.83 2.31 23.34
CA ALA A 22 14.82 1.16 22.45
C ALA A 22 13.58 1.17 21.53
N ASN A 23 12.41 1.55 22.05
CA ASN A 23 11.19 1.68 21.25
C ASN A 23 11.32 2.79 20.20
N VAL A 24 11.83 3.98 20.57
CA VAL A 24 12.01 5.09 19.63
C VAL A 24 13.02 4.73 18.53
N ILE A 25 14.13 4.10 18.88
CA ILE A 25 15.13 3.63 17.91
C ILE A 25 14.50 2.61 16.95
N MET A 26 13.72 1.66 17.46
CA MET A 26 13.07 0.64 16.65
C MET A 26 12.03 1.24 15.69
N ILE A 27 11.20 2.17 16.16
CA ILE A 27 10.23 2.89 15.33
C ILE A 27 10.96 3.65 14.21
N GLY A 28 12.03 4.36 14.55
CA GLY A 28 12.85 5.08 13.56
C GLY A 28 13.45 4.15 12.51
N PHE A 29 13.95 2.98 12.94
CA PHE A 29 14.52 1.98 12.05
C PHE A 29 13.47 1.36 11.10
N ILE A 30 12.30 0.98 11.62
CA ILE A 30 11.19 0.45 10.81
C ILE A 30 10.69 1.50 9.82
N ALA A 31 10.57 2.77 10.25
CA ALA A 31 10.18 3.87 9.38
C ALA A 31 11.19 4.07 8.26
N LEU A 32 12.48 4.04 8.56
CA LEU A 32 13.55 4.14 7.57
C LEU A 32 13.48 3.01 6.53
N ILE A 33 13.35 1.76 6.98
CA ILE A 33 13.18 0.60 6.10
C ILE A 33 11.94 0.75 5.22
N SER A 34 10.81 1.16 5.81
CA SER A 34 9.54 1.32 5.11
C SER A 34 9.63 2.38 4.01
N VAL A 35 10.26 3.52 4.30
CA VAL A 35 10.51 4.59 3.33
C VAL A 35 11.42 4.09 2.22
N PHE A 36 12.53 3.44 2.57
CA PHE A 36 13.49 2.94 1.60
C PHE A 36 12.87 1.88 0.68
N ALA A 37 12.13 0.92 1.25
CA ALA A 37 11.40 -0.10 0.50
C ALA A 37 10.34 0.50 -0.43
N ASN A 38 9.61 1.55 0.01
CA ASN A 38 8.67 2.26 -0.85
C ASN A 38 9.36 2.99 -2.01
N VAL A 39 10.51 3.62 -1.76
CA VAL A 39 11.32 4.27 -2.81
C VAL A 39 11.78 3.24 -3.84
N ILE A 40 12.32 2.10 -3.38
CA ILE A 40 12.72 0.99 -4.27
C ILE A 40 11.51 0.49 -5.06
N ALA A 41 10.39 0.20 -4.40
CA ALA A 41 9.18 -0.29 -5.05
C ALA A 41 8.72 0.68 -6.14
N LYS A 42 8.70 1.99 -5.88
CA LYS A 42 8.36 3.02 -6.88
C LYS A 42 9.35 3.05 -8.04
N GLN A 43 10.65 2.95 -7.77
CA GLN A 43 11.67 2.95 -8.83
C GLN A 43 11.57 1.71 -9.71
N VAL A 44 11.42 0.52 -9.11
CA VAL A 44 11.23 -0.75 -9.83
C VAL A 44 9.96 -0.69 -10.68
N VAL A 45 8.87 -0.19 -10.11
CA VAL A 45 7.61 0.03 -10.83
C VAL A 45 7.82 0.97 -12.02
N LEU A 46 8.39 2.15 -11.80
CA LEU A 46 8.58 3.14 -12.87
C LEU A 46 9.46 2.60 -14.00
N LYS A 47 10.59 1.96 -13.67
CA LYS A 47 11.51 1.37 -14.66
C LYS A 47 10.86 0.23 -15.45
N THR A 48 10.21 -0.70 -14.76
CA THR A 48 9.56 -1.86 -15.39
C THR A 48 8.41 -1.41 -16.28
N VAL A 49 7.58 -0.49 -15.79
CA VAL A 49 6.45 0.05 -16.55
C VAL A 49 6.92 0.83 -17.77
N HIS A 50 7.93 1.68 -17.65
CA HIS A 50 8.46 2.44 -18.79
C HIS A 50 9.02 1.49 -19.86
N ARG A 51 9.76 0.46 -19.46
CA ARG A 51 10.34 -0.55 -20.37
C ARG A 51 9.27 -1.39 -21.07
N ILE A 52 8.23 -1.82 -20.36
CA ILE A 52 7.14 -2.62 -20.94
C ILE A 52 6.36 -1.77 -21.95
N VAL A 53 6.09 -0.52 -21.63
CA VAL A 53 5.29 0.37 -22.47
C VAL A 53 6.09 0.91 -23.67
N SER A 54 7.38 1.16 -23.54
CA SER A 54 8.23 1.54 -24.67
C SER A 54 8.42 0.40 -25.68
N ASN A 55 8.40 -0.85 -25.22
CA ASN A 55 8.63 -2.02 -26.07
C ASN A 55 7.37 -2.61 -26.70
N ASN A 56 6.16 -2.23 -26.26
CA ASN A 56 4.91 -2.82 -26.77
C ASN A 56 4.11 -1.86 -27.65
N ARG A 57 3.62 -2.37 -28.80
CA ARG A 57 2.69 -1.63 -29.69
C ARG A 57 1.28 -1.45 -29.10
N PHE A 58 1.05 -1.94 -27.89
CA PHE A 58 -0.27 -2.01 -27.27
C PHE A 58 -0.64 -0.72 -26.53
N LYS A 59 -1.61 0.02 -27.07
CA LYS A 59 -2.08 1.32 -26.53
C LYS A 59 -2.54 1.27 -25.06
N TRP A 60 -3.00 0.12 -24.57
CA TRP A 60 -3.47 -0.05 -23.19
C TRP A 60 -2.35 0.08 -22.14
N GLY A 61 -1.10 -0.24 -22.50
CA GLY A 61 0.04 -0.08 -21.58
C GLY A 61 0.17 1.36 -21.09
N HIS A 62 0.11 2.34 -22.00
CA HIS A 62 0.16 3.77 -21.68
C HIS A 62 -0.97 4.22 -20.75
N ILE A 63 -2.16 3.60 -20.84
CA ILE A 63 -3.31 3.90 -19.98
C ILE A 63 -3.01 3.48 -18.54
N VAL A 64 -2.47 2.27 -18.35
CA VAL A 64 -2.09 1.75 -17.01
C VAL A 64 -1.04 2.66 -16.35
N VAL A 65 -0.02 3.12 -17.11
CA VAL A 65 1.01 4.04 -16.61
C VAL A 65 0.40 5.37 -16.19
N ARG A 66 -0.41 5.96 -17.06
CA ARG A 66 -1.06 7.26 -16.83
C ARG A 66 -1.91 7.23 -15.56
N LYS A 67 -2.62 6.11 -15.33
CA LYS A 67 -3.46 5.92 -14.15
C LYS A 67 -2.68 5.58 -12.88
N LYS A 68 -1.34 5.41 -12.97
CA LYS A 68 -0.45 5.20 -11.82
C LYS A 68 -0.84 3.97 -10.97
N LEU A 69 -1.41 2.94 -11.59
CA LEU A 69 -1.90 1.73 -10.89
C LEU A 69 -0.80 1.11 -10.02
N PHE A 70 0.36 0.88 -10.60
CA PHE A 70 1.49 0.27 -9.90
C PHE A 70 2.12 1.18 -8.83
N GLN A 71 2.03 2.51 -8.98
CA GLN A 71 2.47 3.43 -7.93
C GLN A 71 1.56 3.33 -6.71
N LYS A 72 0.26 3.07 -6.90
CA LYS A 72 -0.66 2.84 -5.79
C LYS A 72 -0.39 1.52 -5.09
N LEU A 73 -0.10 0.46 -5.85
CA LEU A 73 0.33 -0.83 -5.31
C LEU A 73 1.62 -0.74 -4.49
N SER A 74 2.55 0.16 -4.84
CA SER A 74 3.81 0.30 -4.10
C SER A 74 3.60 0.72 -2.63
N HIS A 75 2.47 1.35 -2.30
CA HIS A 75 2.12 1.70 -0.92
C HIS A 75 1.77 0.49 -0.04
N LEU A 76 1.51 -0.68 -0.62
CA LEU A 76 1.35 -1.91 0.16
C LEU A 76 2.66 -2.34 0.82
N VAL A 77 3.80 -2.08 0.17
CA VAL A 77 5.12 -2.49 0.68
C VAL A 77 5.40 -1.93 2.09
N PRO A 78 5.34 -0.61 2.35
CA PRO A 78 5.52 -0.10 3.70
C PRO A 78 4.45 -0.59 4.68
N ALA A 79 3.20 -0.76 4.23
CA ALA A 79 2.12 -1.24 5.09
C ALA A 79 2.35 -2.68 5.58
N ILE A 80 2.82 -3.56 4.69
CA ILE A 80 3.20 -4.94 4.99
C ILE A 80 4.37 -4.98 5.96
N ILE A 81 5.39 -4.13 5.76
CA ILE A 81 6.54 -4.04 6.68
C ILE A 81 6.07 -3.63 8.08
N ILE A 82 5.21 -2.61 8.18
CA ILE A 82 4.66 -2.16 9.47
C ILE A 82 3.86 -3.28 10.12
N TYR A 83 2.98 -3.96 9.38
CA TYR A 83 2.19 -5.08 9.88
C TYR A 83 3.08 -6.17 10.49
N TYR A 84 4.09 -6.64 9.75
CA TYR A 84 5.00 -7.68 10.24
C TYR A 84 5.96 -7.19 11.32
N SER A 85 6.14 -5.87 11.49
CA SER A 85 6.94 -5.33 12.59
C SER A 85 6.18 -5.20 13.90
N ALA A 86 4.86 -5.40 13.90
CA ALA A 86 4.01 -5.18 15.06
C ALA A 86 4.36 -6.08 16.26
N TYR A 87 4.82 -7.31 16.03
CA TYR A 87 5.23 -8.23 17.11
C TYR A 87 6.36 -7.68 17.99
N ILE A 88 7.13 -6.72 17.47
CA ILE A 88 8.23 -6.08 18.21
C ILE A 88 7.69 -5.20 19.35
N PHE A 89 6.41 -4.80 19.28
CA PHE A 89 5.74 -3.97 20.27
C PHE A 89 4.54 -4.70 20.88
N PRO A 90 4.72 -5.75 21.70
CA PRO A 90 3.61 -6.58 22.20
C PRO A 90 2.43 -5.81 22.82
N PRO A 91 2.63 -4.73 23.61
CA PRO A 91 1.52 -3.96 24.18
C PRO A 91 0.64 -3.27 23.13
N TYR A 92 1.19 -2.97 21.95
CA TYR A 92 0.53 -2.24 20.87
C TYR A 92 0.33 -3.09 19.61
N GLN A 93 0.74 -4.36 19.63
CA GLN A 93 0.77 -5.22 18.46
C GLN A 93 -0.59 -5.26 17.76
N ALA A 94 -1.66 -5.57 18.50
CA ALA A 94 -3.01 -5.65 17.94
C ALA A 94 -3.47 -4.32 17.31
N LEU A 95 -3.11 -3.18 17.91
CA LEU A 95 -3.45 -1.87 17.39
C LEU A 95 -2.68 -1.57 16.10
N ILE A 96 -1.38 -1.86 16.07
CA ILE A 96 -0.52 -1.66 14.89
C ILE A 96 -0.96 -2.57 13.75
N GLU A 97 -1.23 -3.85 14.02
CA GLU A 97 -1.73 -4.81 13.04
C GLU A 97 -3.06 -4.35 12.46
N LYS A 98 -4.03 -3.99 13.30
CA LYS A 98 -5.32 -3.45 12.86
C LYS A 98 -5.16 -2.19 12.01
N ALA A 99 -4.34 -1.24 12.45
CA ALA A 99 -4.10 0.00 11.70
C ALA A 99 -3.45 -0.27 10.33
N ALA A 100 -2.44 -1.14 10.28
CA ALA A 100 -1.77 -1.52 9.04
C ALA A 100 -2.70 -2.29 8.10
N MET A 101 -3.52 -3.22 8.62
CA MET A 101 -4.55 -3.93 7.85
C MET A 101 -5.58 -2.98 7.25
N THR A 102 -6.13 -2.07 8.05
CA THR A 102 -7.08 -1.05 7.57
C THR A 102 -6.45 -0.20 6.47
N TYR A 103 -5.20 0.23 6.65
CA TYR A 103 -4.49 0.99 5.62
C TYR A 103 -4.27 0.18 4.34
N MET A 104 -3.92 -1.10 4.43
CA MET A 104 -3.82 -2.00 3.27
C MET A 104 -5.15 -2.17 2.54
N ILE A 105 -6.26 -2.30 3.26
CA ILE A 105 -7.61 -2.39 2.69
C ILE A 105 -7.93 -1.13 1.87
N VAL A 106 -7.68 0.07 2.44
CA VAL A 106 -7.88 1.34 1.73
C VAL A 106 -7.03 1.43 0.45
N ILE A 107 -5.77 0.98 0.50
CA ILE A 107 -4.91 0.92 -0.69
C ILE A 107 -5.52 -0.03 -1.73
N MET A 108 -5.96 -1.22 -1.32
CA MET A 108 -6.53 -2.22 -2.22
C MET A 108 -7.80 -1.70 -2.90
N ILE A 109 -8.69 -1.03 -2.18
CA ILE A 109 -9.89 -0.40 -2.76
C ILE A 109 -9.49 0.69 -3.76
N THR A 110 -8.51 1.51 -3.39
CA THR A 110 -7.98 2.54 -4.30
C THR A 110 -7.41 1.91 -5.59
N VAL A 111 -6.70 0.80 -5.47
CA VAL A 111 -6.15 0.04 -6.61
C VAL A 111 -7.28 -0.53 -7.48
N LEU A 112 -8.31 -1.15 -6.89
CA LEU A 112 -9.47 -1.68 -7.60
C LEU A 112 -10.22 -0.56 -8.36
N ASN A 113 -10.42 0.59 -7.73
CA ASN A 113 -11.03 1.75 -8.37
C ASN A 113 -10.23 2.24 -9.58
N VAL A 114 -8.90 2.24 -9.48
CA VAL A 114 -8.01 2.58 -10.60
C VAL A 114 -8.06 1.52 -11.69
N LEU A 115 -8.11 0.24 -11.33
CA LEU A 115 -8.26 -0.87 -12.27
C LEU A 115 -9.56 -0.76 -13.07
N LEU A 116 -10.69 -0.51 -12.40
CA LEU A 116 -11.97 -0.26 -13.07
C LEU A 116 -11.90 0.92 -14.03
N ASN A 117 -11.22 2.00 -13.67
CA ASN A 117 -11.00 3.15 -14.56
C ASN A 117 -10.09 2.80 -15.76
N VAL A 118 -9.05 2.00 -15.54
CA VAL A 118 -8.19 1.48 -16.60
C VAL A 118 -9.03 0.64 -17.57
N PHE A 119 -9.90 -0.23 -17.07
CA PHE A 119 -10.78 -1.03 -17.92
C PHE A 119 -11.78 -0.18 -18.72
N ASP A 120 -12.41 0.83 -18.12
CA ASP A 120 -13.28 1.76 -18.86
C ASP A 120 -12.51 2.45 -19.99
N ASP A 121 -11.33 2.99 -19.68
CA ASP A 121 -10.51 3.72 -20.65
C ASP A 121 -10.05 2.81 -21.80
N ILE A 122 -9.65 1.56 -21.49
CA ILE A 122 -9.31 0.56 -22.51
C ILE A 122 -10.55 0.21 -23.34
N TYR A 123 -11.70 -0.02 -22.71
CA TYR A 123 -12.93 -0.41 -23.39
C TYR A 123 -13.40 0.68 -24.37
N ARG A 124 -13.27 1.96 -23.98
CA ARG A 124 -13.59 3.11 -24.84
C ARG A 124 -12.72 3.22 -26.09
N THR A 125 -11.61 2.49 -26.17
CA THR A 125 -10.78 2.46 -27.40
C THR A 125 -11.40 1.61 -28.51
N TYR A 126 -12.41 0.79 -28.21
CA TYR A 126 -13.10 -0.06 -29.19
C TYR A 126 -14.38 0.60 -29.72
N GLU A 127 -14.66 0.41 -31.01
CA GLU A 127 -15.86 0.94 -31.67
C GLU A 127 -17.18 0.47 -31.02
N VAL A 128 -17.21 -0.77 -30.52
CA VAL A 128 -18.38 -1.34 -29.82
C VAL A 128 -18.82 -0.50 -28.62
N SER A 129 -17.90 0.24 -28.00
CA SER A 129 -18.19 1.07 -26.83
C SER A 129 -19.12 2.25 -27.13
N LYS A 130 -19.19 2.69 -28.39
CA LYS A 130 -20.12 3.75 -28.84
C LYS A 130 -21.56 3.28 -28.80
N ILE A 131 -21.79 1.99 -29.02
CA ILE A 131 -23.12 1.37 -29.06
C ILE A 131 -23.50 0.81 -27.68
N ARG A 132 -22.52 0.24 -26.96
CA ARG A 132 -22.73 -0.38 -25.64
C ARG A 132 -21.75 0.17 -24.61
N PRO A 133 -21.99 1.37 -24.06
CA PRO A 133 -21.10 1.92 -23.04
C PRO A 133 -21.18 1.10 -21.75
N ILE A 134 -20.02 0.73 -21.17
CA ILE A 134 -19.97 -0.03 -19.91
C ILE A 134 -19.86 0.85 -18.64
N LYS A 135 -19.82 2.18 -18.82
CA LYS A 135 -19.55 3.15 -17.74
C LYS A 135 -20.52 3.00 -16.56
N SER A 136 -21.80 2.75 -16.85
CA SER A 136 -22.85 2.55 -15.85
C SER A 136 -22.57 1.32 -14.98
N TYR A 137 -22.20 0.19 -15.58
CA TYR A 137 -21.84 -1.02 -14.83
C TYR A 137 -20.60 -0.79 -13.95
N ILE A 138 -19.60 -0.07 -14.46
CA ILE A 138 -18.40 0.28 -13.68
C ILE A 138 -18.76 1.20 -12.49
N GLN A 139 -19.70 2.13 -12.65
CA GLN A 139 -20.17 2.96 -11.54
C GLN A 139 -20.86 2.13 -10.46
N VAL A 140 -21.72 1.20 -10.85
CA VAL A 140 -22.37 0.28 -9.90
C VAL A 140 -21.31 -0.54 -9.14
N ALA A 141 -20.30 -1.07 -9.82
CA ALA A 141 -19.20 -1.80 -9.17
C ALA A 141 -18.46 -0.93 -8.14
N LYS A 142 -18.22 0.36 -8.43
CA LYS A 142 -17.59 1.29 -7.47
C LYS A 142 -18.45 1.55 -6.25
N ILE A 143 -19.78 1.66 -6.42
CA ILE A 143 -20.71 1.82 -5.29
C ILE A 143 -20.66 0.58 -4.40
N VAL A 144 -20.67 -0.63 -4.98
CA VAL A 144 -20.52 -1.88 -4.22
C VAL A 144 -19.19 -1.90 -3.44
N LEU A 145 -18.08 -1.51 -4.07
CA LEU A 145 -16.78 -1.41 -3.38
C LEU A 145 -16.82 -0.42 -2.21
N PHE A 146 -17.45 0.75 -2.40
CA PHE A 146 -17.59 1.76 -1.36
C PHE A 146 -18.44 1.25 -0.17
N ILE A 147 -19.54 0.54 -0.46
CA ILE A 147 -20.40 -0.06 0.59
C ILE A 147 -19.63 -1.14 1.36
N ILE A 148 -18.86 -1.99 0.68
CA ILE A 148 -18.06 -3.03 1.35
C ILE A 148 -17.02 -2.40 2.29
N GLU A 149 -16.38 -1.30 1.86
CA GLU A 149 -15.44 -0.54 2.70
C GLU A 149 -16.10 -0.02 3.97
N HIS A 150 -17.24 0.64 3.84
CA HIS A 150 -17.93 1.28 4.97
C HIS A 150 -18.69 0.27 5.83
N GLY A 151 -19.23 -0.79 5.23
CA GLY A 151 -19.99 -1.84 5.91
C GLY A 151 -19.14 -2.68 6.86
N LYS A 152 -17.86 -2.91 6.53
CA LYS A 152 -16.92 -3.59 7.45
C LYS A 152 -16.45 -2.73 8.61
N GLY A 153 -16.72 -1.42 8.60
CA GLY A 153 -16.45 -0.52 9.73
C GLY A 153 -17.38 -0.70 10.93
N TYR A 154 -18.46 -1.48 10.79
CA TYR A 154 -19.49 -1.67 11.82
C TYR A 154 -19.44 -3.04 12.52
N GLU A 155 -18.51 -3.94 12.16
CA GLU A 155 -18.42 -5.30 12.73
C GLU A 155 -17.13 -5.55 13.55
N PHE A 156 -16.49 -4.51 14.11
CA PHE A 156 -15.29 -4.68 14.95
C PHE A 156 -15.40 -4.01 16.32
#